data_AF-A0AAW7KSD8-F1
#
_entry.id   AF-A0AAW7KSD8-F1
#
_cell.length_a   1.000
_cell.length_b   1.000
_cell.length_c   1.000
_cell.angle_alpha   90.00
_cell.angle_beta   90.00
_cell.angle_gamma   90.00
#
_symmetry.space_group_name_H-M   'P 1'
#
loop_
_entity.id
_entity.type
_entity.pdbx_description
1 polymer ?
#
loop_
_entity_poly.entity_id
_entity_poly.type
_entity_poly.pdbx_seq_one_letter_code
_entity_poly.pdbx_strand_id
1 'polypeptide(L)'
;MNYKINDFLISPDINLASKNNEKFELTSQEIIALKLFFSSDDGFVDTQTLESEIWGERIVTKNSLRKLISDLRLKFGDRESFKNIRGRGYKLTFESIEPSTVNHKKVTSYKYLFTLLFIILICIVAILSYSYKGKVKTLPKVSTQTVFESKDYILDYATHNNTLFVTARDKNTSKLYKVLNRQNTVLMSENYSGAYRGLEIHTSGRTIMHMVEDSKCKIKIYRIPVEDQIDEIPCNRQNAFPSFDWIDENRFYITFNVDPSSSIKPFVYDLTTKRLEEVFSINFESENKKNFIDAYIKGHNDGVFSLRENHLDKMSLTYFEGNNRRTLYKFRAKPYSVAVAQQNLFFVGNNNELFMLPLSDDILSQDINLSLLMASQATKIDDPLVLEEQLYFSLGNVTKEVIYSSSGDFTYSLENGVRDFTYTDNVLTVLALTNSGYAIEQLKDGLVFNTIYFDSNLSLRHIAFFKNEIFLAGADGVYKLFENKLIQISNIKTIELVSNGKCMIAEGDGIHLFEQKKHTFMKIVEQGERAFQSEQGCLFVDTLTGNIVNENREIISKQTKKRLLIEHKGKLAHRYNVKEQTHIVDIKTGKVIERTRERARYTRLISYEDDILYLGGTDVNTSILRLKLD
;
A
#
# COMPACT_ATOMS: atom_id res chain seq x y z
N MET A 1 -38.44 -23.31 -6.28
CA MET A 1 -38.74 -24.57 -7.01
C MET A 1 -37.80 -25.63 -6.49
N ASN A 2 -38.28 -26.85 -6.29
CA ASN A 2 -37.41 -27.97 -5.96
C ASN A 2 -37.16 -28.76 -7.24
N TYR A 3 -35.91 -29.14 -7.51
CA TYR A 3 -35.57 -29.90 -8.71
C TYR A 3 -35.28 -31.35 -8.33
N LYS A 4 -35.65 -32.27 -9.21
CA LYS A 4 -35.31 -33.69 -9.08
C LYS A 4 -34.57 -34.15 -10.33
N ILE A 5 -33.39 -34.72 -10.13
CA ILE A 5 -32.60 -35.36 -11.20
C ILE A 5 -32.60 -36.85 -10.88
N ASN A 6 -33.20 -37.66 -11.76
CA ASN A 6 -33.42 -39.07 -11.50
C ASN A 6 -34.19 -39.28 -10.17
N ASP A 7 -33.55 -39.81 -9.12
CA ASP A 7 -34.13 -39.98 -7.77
C ASP A 7 -33.59 -38.98 -6.74
N PHE A 8 -32.71 -38.06 -7.14
CA PHE A 8 -32.09 -37.11 -6.23
C PHE A 8 -32.91 -35.83 -6.14
N LEU A 9 -33.32 -35.48 -4.91
CA LEU A 9 -33.94 -34.19 -4.62
C LEU A 9 -32.84 -33.16 -4.35
N ILE A 10 -32.85 -32.08 -5.13
CA ILE A 10 -31.91 -30.96 -5.01
C ILE A 10 -32.48 -29.96 -4.00
N SER A 11 -31.64 -29.49 -3.08
CA SER A 11 -32.01 -28.46 -2.11
C SER A 11 -32.37 -27.14 -2.80
N PRO A 12 -33.20 -26.27 -2.19
CA PRO A 12 -33.63 -25.01 -2.81
C PRO A 12 -32.48 -24.06 -3.18
N ASP A 13 -31.35 -24.14 -2.46
CA ASP A 13 -30.14 -23.37 -2.69
C ASP A 13 -29.14 -24.06 -3.65
N ILE A 14 -29.46 -25.28 -4.11
CA ILE A 14 -28.67 -26.12 -5.03
C ILE A 14 -27.32 -26.55 -4.43
N ASN A 15 -27.12 -26.42 -3.12
CA ASN A 15 -25.86 -26.79 -2.46
C ASN A 15 -25.79 -28.30 -2.14
N LEU A 16 -26.94 -28.97 -2.02
CA LEU A 16 -27.04 -30.36 -1.59
C LEU A 16 -27.96 -31.16 -2.53
N ALA A 17 -27.56 -32.39 -2.82
CA ALA A 17 -28.42 -33.40 -3.41
C ALA A 17 -28.71 -34.50 -2.39
N SER A 18 -29.95 -34.98 -2.31
CA SER A 18 -30.34 -36.02 -1.37
C SER A 18 -31.12 -37.17 -2.02
N LYS A 19 -30.77 -38.40 -1.65
CA LYS A 19 -31.47 -39.64 -2.05
C LYS A 19 -31.49 -40.58 -0.85
N ASN A 20 -32.65 -41.12 -0.49
CA ASN A 20 -32.81 -42.08 0.62
C ASN A 20 -32.15 -41.63 1.95
N ASN A 21 -32.31 -40.36 2.33
CA ASN A 21 -31.68 -39.71 3.50
C ASN A 21 -30.14 -39.58 3.48
N GLU A 22 -29.46 -40.03 2.43
CA GLU A 22 -28.06 -39.68 2.19
C GLU A 22 -27.97 -38.32 1.51
N LYS A 23 -27.07 -37.47 1.99
CA LYS A 23 -26.82 -36.11 1.46
C LYS A 23 -25.43 -36.04 0.88
N PHE A 24 -25.32 -35.44 -0.31
CA PHE A 24 -24.06 -35.22 -0.99
C PHE A 24 -23.89 -33.73 -1.29
N GLU A 25 -22.70 -33.22 -0.98
CA GLU A 25 -22.33 -31.84 -1.29
C GLU A 25 -21.92 -31.68 -2.76
N LEU A 26 -22.39 -30.58 -3.34
CA LEU A 26 -22.05 -30.17 -4.70
C LEU A 26 -20.89 -29.18 -4.64
N THR A 27 -19.89 -29.37 -5.49
CA THR A 27 -18.79 -28.44 -5.65
C THR A 27 -19.27 -27.16 -6.35
N SER A 28 -18.52 -26.06 -6.22
CA SER A 28 -18.89 -24.79 -6.84
C SER A 28 -19.09 -24.90 -8.37
N GLN A 29 -18.28 -25.71 -9.06
CA GLN A 29 -18.42 -25.92 -10.51
C GLN A 29 -19.68 -26.72 -10.88
N GLU A 30 -20.04 -27.72 -10.08
CA GLU A 30 -21.27 -28.50 -10.26
C GLU A 30 -22.51 -27.65 -9.99
N ILE A 31 -22.47 -26.79 -8.97
CA ILE A 31 -23.56 -25.86 -8.64
C ILE A 31 -23.82 -24.91 -9.80
N ILE A 32 -22.77 -24.31 -10.37
CA ILE A 32 -22.89 -23.41 -11.52
C ILE A 32 -23.45 -24.15 -12.73
N ALA A 33 -22.93 -25.35 -13.03
CA ALA A 33 -23.43 -26.17 -14.13
C ALA A 33 -24.93 -26.51 -13.99
N LEU A 34 -25.36 -26.94 -12.79
CA LEU A 34 -26.76 -27.27 -12.53
C LEU A 34 -27.68 -26.05 -12.62
N LYS A 35 -27.24 -24.88 -12.14
CA LYS A 35 -27.99 -23.62 -12.30
C LYS A 35 -28.21 -23.28 -13.77
N LEU A 36 -27.19 -23.44 -14.61
CA LEU A 36 -27.31 -23.22 -16.05
C LEU A 36 -28.30 -24.19 -16.69
N PHE A 37 -28.26 -25.47 -16.32
CA PHE A 37 -29.23 -26.45 -16.82
C PHE A 37 -30.67 -26.15 -16.36
N PHE A 38 -30.89 -25.79 -15.09
CA PHE A 38 -32.22 -25.47 -14.57
C PHE A 38 -32.79 -24.15 -15.08
N SER A 39 -31.92 -23.24 -15.55
CA SER A 39 -32.33 -21.96 -16.14
C SER A 39 -32.68 -22.09 -17.62
N SER A 40 -32.41 -23.24 -18.24
CA SER A 40 -32.75 -23.53 -19.63
C SER A 40 -34.10 -24.25 -19.69
N ASP A 41 -35.01 -23.75 -20.53
CA ASP A 41 -36.40 -24.27 -20.65
C ASP A 41 -36.46 -25.76 -20.99
N ASP A 42 -35.48 -26.26 -21.75
CA ASP A 42 -35.39 -27.67 -22.11
C ASP A 42 -34.17 -28.36 -21.48
N GLY A 43 -33.43 -27.69 -20.61
CA GLY A 43 -32.22 -28.21 -19.98
C GLY A 43 -31.02 -28.32 -20.91
N PHE A 44 -31.05 -27.75 -22.12
CA PHE A 44 -29.88 -27.69 -23.01
C PHE A 44 -29.02 -26.45 -22.72
N VAL A 45 -27.70 -26.64 -22.65
CA VAL A 45 -26.70 -25.56 -22.56
C VAL A 45 -25.54 -25.87 -23.51
N ASP A 46 -25.12 -24.88 -24.29
CA ASP A 46 -24.02 -25.04 -25.23
C ASP A 46 -22.66 -25.10 -24.53
N THR A 47 -21.66 -25.66 -25.22
CA THR A 47 -20.30 -25.84 -24.66
C THR A 47 -19.62 -24.51 -24.29
N GLN A 48 -19.83 -23.45 -25.08
CA GLN A 48 -19.16 -22.17 -24.85
C GLN A 48 -19.71 -21.48 -23.60
N THR A 49 -21.02 -21.52 -23.41
CA THR A 49 -21.68 -21.01 -22.20
C THR A 49 -21.21 -21.77 -20.95
N LEU A 50 -21.17 -23.11 -20.99
CA LEU A 50 -20.67 -23.91 -19.86
C LEU A 50 -19.19 -23.60 -19.55
N GLU A 51 -18.34 -23.46 -20.57
CA GLU A 51 -16.92 -23.16 -20.35
C GLU A 51 -16.70 -21.76 -19.75
N SER A 52 -17.39 -20.75 -20.29
CA SER A 52 -17.26 -19.36 -19.85
C SER A 52 -17.82 -19.11 -18.45
N GLU A 53 -18.97 -19.67 -18.09
CA GLU A 53 -19.62 -19.43 -16.80
C GLU A 53 -18.96 -20.24 -15.65
N ILE A 54 -18.45 -21.44 -15.94
CA ILE A 54 -17.85 -22.31 -14.91
C ILE A 54 -16.37 -21.95 -14.66
N TRP A 55 -15.63 -21.53 -15.68
CA TRP A 55 -14.19 -21.24 -15.57
C TRP A 55 -13.78 -19.79 -15.84
N GLY A 56 -14.68 -18.91 -16.28
CA GLY A 56 -14.40 -17.49 -16.51
C GLY A 56 -13.31 -17.28 -17.58
N GLU A 57 -12.29 -16.50 -17.25
CA GLU A 57 -11.14 -16.22 -18.12
C GLU A 57 -10.08 -17.35 -18.13
N ARG A 58 -10.27 -18.44 -17.37
CA ARG A 58 -9.27 -19.54 -17.33
C ARG A 58 -9.38 -20.40 -18.59
N ILE A 59 -8.29 -20.48 -19.35
CA ILE A 59 -8.18 -21.37 -20.51
C ILE A 59 -8.21 -22.83 -20.02
N VAL A 60 -9.33 -23.52 -20.25
CA VAL A 60 -9.48 -24.94 -19.93
C VAL A 60 -9.41 -25.81 -21.19
N THR A 61 -8.86 -27.01 -21.03
CA THR A 61 -8.90 -28.01 -22.12
C THR A 61 -10.31 -28.56 -22.29
N LYS A 62 -10.70 -28.98 -23.50
CA LYS A 62 -11.99 -29.66 -23.77
C LYS A 62 -12.24 -30.90 -22.88
N ASN A 63 -11.19 -31.43 -22.24
CA ASN A 63 -11.29 -32.55 -21.31
C ASN A 63 -11.83 -32.15 -19.93
N SER A 64 -11.67 -30.88 -19.52
CA SER A 64 -12.15 -30.38 -18.22
C SER A 64 -13.68 -30.39 -18.13
N LEU A 65 -14.36 -29.87 -19.16
CA LEU A 65 -15.83 -29.91 -19.22
C LEU A 65 -16.35 -31.35 -19.31
N ARG A 66 -15.70 -32.21 -20.10
CA ARG A 66 -16.06 -33.63 -20.19
C ARG A 66 -15.94 -34.35 -18.85
N LYS A 67 -14.89 -34.04 -18.08
CA LYS A 67 -14.69 -34.58 -16.75
C LYS A 67 -15.78 -34.11 -15.78
N LEU A 68 -16.10 -32.82 -15.75
CA LEU A 68 -17.18 -32.28 -14.91
C LEU A 68 -18.53 -32.95 -15.19
N ILE A 69 -18.92 -33.11 -16.46
CA ILE A 69 -20.16 -33.80 -16.82
C ILE A 69 -20.10 -35.29 -16.47
N SER A 70 -18.92 -35.92 -16.57
CA SER A 70 -18.73 -37.29 -16.12
C SER A 70 -18.91 -37.44 -14.61
N ASP A 71 -18.37 -36.51 -13.83
CA ASP A 71 -18.46 -36.51 -12.36
C ASP A 71 -19.91 -36.29 -11.92
N LEU A 72 -20.66 -35.40 -12.57
CA LEU A 72 -22.09 -35.22 -12.36
C LEU A 72 -22.89 -36.51 -12.65
N ARG A 73 -22.61 -37.21 -13.76
CA ARG A 73 -23.26 -38.50 -14.08
C ARG A 73 -22.98 -39.56 -13.01
N LEU A 74 -21.75 -39.60 -12.49
CA LEU A 74 -21.38 -40.53 -11.43
C LEU A 74 -22.12 -40.19 -10.13
N LYS A 75 -22.19 -38.90 -9.76
CA LYS A 75 -22.88 -38.46 -8.54
C LYS A 75 -24.39 -38.73 -8.57
N PHE A 76 -25.05 -38.49 -9.70
CA PHE A 76 -26.49 -38.72 -9.85
C PHE A 76 -26.84 -40.17 -10.26
N GLY A 77 -25.83 -41.03 -10.39
CA GLY A 77 -26.00 -42.46 -10.66
C GLY A 77 -26.67 -42.77 -12.00
N ASP A 78 -26.66 -41.83 -12.96
CA ASP A 78 -27.40 -41.96 -14.21
C ASP A 78 -26.64 -41.34 -15.40
N ARG A 79 -26.43 -42.16 -16.43
CA ARG A 79 -25.83 -41.74 -17.70
C ARG A 79 -26.85 -41.10 -18.63
N GLU A 80 -28.14 -41.38 -18.46
CA GLU A 80 -29.21 -40.92 -19.35
C GLU A 80 -29.68 -39.49 -19.03
N SER A 81 -29.60 -39.07 -17.76
CA SER A 81 -29.98 -37.72 -17.36
C SER A 81 -29.12 -36.63 -18.01
N PHE A 82 -27.82 -36.86 -18.24
CA PHE A 82 -26.91 -35.90 -18.88
C PHE A 82 -26.53 -36.38 -20.29
N LYS A 83 -27.20 -35.87 -21.33
CA LYS A 83 -26.95 -36.24 -22.73
C LYS A 83 -25.98 -35.28 -23.41
N ASN A 84 -25.02 -35.84 -24.16
CA ASN A 84 -24.18 -35.03 -25.03
C ASN A 84 -24.89 -34.79 -26.36
N ILE A 85 -24.99 -33.53 -26.78
CA ILE A 85 -25.49 -33.16 -28.11
C ILE A 85 -24.26 -32.86 -28.99
N ARG A 86 -23.96 -33.78 -29.91
CA ARG A 86 -22.72 -33.79 -30.69
C ARG A 86 -22.46 -32.42 -31.34
N GLY A 87 -21.33 -31.81 -30.98
CA GLY A 87 -20.87 -30.54 -31.54
C GLY A 87 -21.63 -29.30 -31.08
N ARG A 88 -22.56 -29.41 -30.12
CA ARG A 88 -23.36 -28.27 -29.63
C ARG A 88 -23.26 -28.05 -28.12
N GLY A 89 -23.34 -29.11 -27.32
CA GLY A 89 -23.36 -28.93 -25.86
C GLY A 89 -23.88 -30.15 -25.09
N TYR A 90 -24.52 -29.89 -23.97
CA TYR A 90 -25.07 -30.90 -23.08
C TYR A 90 -26.53 -30.59 -22.75
N LYS A 91 -27.32 -31.64 -22.52
CA LYS A 91 -28.73 -31.54 -22.15
C LYS A 91 -28.98 -32.34 -20.87
N LEU A 92 -29.58 -31.71 -19.87
CA LEU A 92 -30.00 -32.34 -18.62
C LEU A 92 -31.51 -32.58 -18.61
N THR A 93 -31.94 -33.78 -18.28
CA THR A 93 -33.35 -34.09 -17.99
C THR A 93 -33.60 -33.95 -16.48
N PHE A 94 -34.59 -33.15 -16.08
CA PHE A 94 -34.94 -32.93 -14.67
C PHE A 94 -36.45 -32.70 -14.50
N GLU A 95 -36.97 -32.91 -13.30
CA GLU A 95 -38.36 -32.63 -12.92
C GLU A 95 -38.39 -31.40 -11.99
N SER A 96 -39.25 -30.42 -12.29
CA SER A 96 -39.56 -29.32 -11.37
C SER A 96 -40.73 -29.71 -10.47
N ILE A 97 -40.49 -29.78 -9.16
CA ILE A 97 -41.51 -30.05 -8.15
C ILE A 97 -42.03 -28.70 -7.63
N GLU A 98 -43.29 -28.41 -7.90
CA GLU A 98 -44.01 -27.31 -7.25
C GLU A 98 -44.26 -27.66 -5.78
N PRO A 99 -44.06 -26.71 -4.84
CA PRO A 99 -44.33 -26.96 -3.44
C PRO A 99 -45.82 -27.27 -3.26
N SER A 100 -46.13 -28.44 -2.72
CA SER A 100 -47.49 -28.87 -2.43
C SER A 100 -48.17 -27.86 -1.51
N THR A 101 -49.23 -27.23 -2.01
CA THR A 101 -50.06 -26.30 -1.25
C THR A 101 -50.69 -27.04 -0.07
N VAL A 102 -50.23 -26.71 1.13
CA VAL A 102 -50.81 -27.20 2.37
C VAL A 102 -52.24 -26.66 2.50
N ASN A 103 -53.21 -27.55 2.39
CA ASN A 103 -54.60 -27.30 2.75
C ASN A 103 -54.67 -26.95 4.25
N HIS A 104 -54.85 -25.67 4.59
CA HIS A 104 -55.21 -25.26 5.94
C HIS A 104 -56.66 -24.82 6.02
N LYS A 105 -57.43 -25.68 6.72
CA LYS A 105 -58.74 -25.40 7.29
C LYS A 105 -58.75 -24.06 8.03
N LYS A 106 -59.90 -23.38 7.95
CA LYS A 106 -60.25 -22.16 8.70
C LYS A 106 -59.82 -22.25 10.17
N VAL A 107 -58.97 -21.32 10.60
CA VAL A 107 -58.82 -20.94 12.01
C VAL A 107 -58.81 -19.41 12.11
N THR A 108 -59.64 -18.94 13.02
CA THR A 108 -60.00 -17.55 13.32
C THR A 108 -58.84 -16.71 13.87
N SER A 109 -58.76 -15.46 13.40
CA SER A 109 -58.16 -14.26 14.02
C SER A 109 -56.78 -14.39 14.70
N TYR A 110 -55.71 -14.48 13.89
CA TYR A 110 -54.32 -14.25 14.31
C TYR A 110 -53.68 -12.99 13.68
N LYS A 111 -54.49 -12.04 13.20
CA LYS A 111 -53.99 -10.82 12.53
C LYS A 111 -52.97 -10.07 13.41
N TYR A 112 -53.23 -9.94 14.71
CA TYR A 112 -52.36 -9.23 15.63
C TYR A 112 -51.01 -9.93 15.88
N LEU A 113 -51.00 -11.26 15.97
CA LEU A 113 -49.77 -12.03 16.20
C LEU A 113 -48.86 -12.02 14.96
N PHE A 114 -49.45 -12.06 13.76
CA PHE A 114 -48.70 -11.93 12.51
C PHE A 114 -48.14 -10.52 12.31
N THR A 115 -48.90 -9.46 12.62
CA THR A 115 -48.32 -8.10 12.63
C THR A 115 -47.22 -7.95 13.67
N LEU A 116 -47.36 -8.54 14.85
CA LEU A 116 -46.32 -8.49 15.88
C LEU A 116 -45.05 -9.21 15.42
N LEU A 117 -45.17 -10.41 14.85
CA LEU A 117 -44.06 -11.17 14.27
C LEU A 117 -43.41 -10.44 13.09
N PHE A 118 -44.20 -9.75 12.26
CA PHE A 118 -43.69 -8.97 11.14
C PHE A 118 -42.94 -7.72 11.61
N ILE A 119 -43.44 -7.05 12.66
CA ILE A 119 -42.73 -5.93 13.31
C ILE A 119 -41.43 -6.43 13.95
N ILE A 120 -41.46 -7.59 14.64
CA ILE A 120 -40.25 -8.20 15.22
C ILE A 120 -39.27 -8.58 14.11
N LEU A 121 -39.72 -9.12 12.98
CA LEU A 121 -38.87 -9.44 11.84
C LEU A 121 -38.25 -8.17 11.22
N ILE A 122 -39.03 -7.09 11.08
CA ILE A 122 -38.52 -5.79 10.62
C ILE A 122 -37.52 -5.22 11.63
N CYS A 123 -37.77 -5.33 12.93
CA CYS A 123 -36.83 -4.93 13.97
C CYS A 123 -35.56 -5.78 13.94
N ILE A 124 -35.65 -7.09 13.75
CA ILE A 124 -34.49 -7.98 13.61
C ILE A 124 -33.72 -7.64 12.33
N VAL A 125 -34.39 -7.40 11.20
CA VAL A 125 -33.75 -6.98 9.96
C VAL A 125 -33.12 -5.59 10.12
N ALA A 126 -33.76 -4.66 10.84
CA ALA A 126 -33.22 -3.35 11.13
C ALA A 126 -32.03 -3.40 12.09
N ILE A 127 -32.07 -4.24 13.13
CA ILE A 127 -30.96 -4.50 14.06
C ILE A 127 -29.81 -5.19 13.34
N LEU A 128 -30.12 -6.21 12.51
CA LEU A 128 -29.13 -6.88 11.67
C LEU A 128 -28.54 -5.90 10.67
N SER A 129 -29.33 -5.03 10.03
CA SER A 129 -28.82 -4.00 9.09
C SER A 129 -28.00 -2.93 9.81
N TYR A 130 -28.35 -2.58 11.05
CA TYR A 130 -27.60 -1.65 11.89
C TYR A 130 -26.28 -2.28 12.37
N SER A 131 -26.28 -3.58 12.70
CA SER A 131 -25.09 -4.37 13.02
C SER A 131 -24.26 -4.74 11.79
N TYR A 132 -24.88 -4.80 10.61
CA TYR A 132 -24.23 -5.04 9.31
C TYR A 132 -23.85 -3.74 8.61
N LYS A 133 -23.68 -2.65 9.36
CA LYS A 133 -22.55 -1.77 9.07
C LYS A 133 -21.31 -2.55 9.43
N GLY A 134 -20.86 -3.41 8.53
CA GLY A 134 -19.48 -3.85 8.51
C GLY A 134 -18.66 -2.57 8.62
N LYS A 135 -18.04 -2.36 9.79
CA LYS A 135 -17.09 -1.28 9.96
C LYS A 135 -16.03 -1.58 8.91
N VAL A 136 -16.06 -0.87 7.79
CA VAL A 136 -14.84 -0.59 7.06
C VAL A 136 -13.95 -0.03 8.15
N LYS A 137 -12.98 -0.82 8.63
CA LYS A 137 -11.98 -0.34 9.57
C LYS A 137 -11.23 0.72 8.78
N THR A 138 -11.72 1.95 8.87
CA THR A 138 -10.97 3.11 8.40
C THR A 138 -9.66 3.03 9.14
N LEU A 139 -8.56 3.05 8.39
CA LEU A 139 -7.24 3.10 8.98
C LEU A 139 -7.21 4.22 10.02
N PRO A 140 -6.51 4.02 11.15
CA PRO A 140 -6.34 5.11 12.11
C PRO A 140 -5.81 6.33 11.36
N LYS A 141 -6.36 7.51 11.68
CA LYS A 141 -5.77 8.75 11.18
C LYS A 141 -4.40 8.85 11.82
N VAL A 142 -3.38 8.84 10.98
CA VAL A 142 -2.00 9.02 11.40
C VAL A 142 -1.49 10.27 10.70
N SER A 143 -0.78 11.11 11.45
CA SER A 143 -0.06 12.23 10.86
C SER A 143 1.44 11.96 10.93
N THR A 144 2.13 12.18 9.81
CA THR A 144 3.58 12.07 9.73
C THR A 144 4.20 13.46 9.79
N GLN A 145 5.37 13.55 10.40
CA GLN A 145 6.16 14.76 10.43
C GLN A 145 7.61 14.42 10.11
N THR A 146 8.14 14.98 9.03
CA THR A 146 9.58 14.88 8.74
C THR A 146 10.39 15.64 9.79
N VAL A 147 11.35 14.95 10.39
CA VAL A 147 12.25 15.49 11.43
C VAL A 147 13.70 15.55 10.98
N PHE A 148 14.08 14.76 9.98
CA PHE A 148 15.42 14.76 9.37
C PHE A 148 15.32 14.40 7.89
N GLU A 149 16.16 15.04 7.07
CA GLU A 149 16.36 14.72 5.66
C GLU A 149 17.85 14.81 5.33
N SER A 150 18.33 13.92 4.45
CA SER A 150 19.70 13.94 3.96
C SER A 150 19.86 13.34 2.57
N LYS A 151 20.97 13.69 1.91
CA LYS A 151 21.47 12.98 0.73
C LYS A 151 22.20 11.69 1.11
N ASP A 152 22.64 11.59 2.36
CA ASP A 152 23.35 10.43 2.90
C ASP A 152 22.34 9.33 3.28
N TYR A 153 22.75 8.07 3.19
CA TYR A 153 21.97 6.92 3.64
C TYR A 153 22.00 6.82 5.17
N ILE A 154 20.83 6.81 5.82
CA ILE A 154 20.71 6.61 7.27
C ILE A 154 21.12 5.18 7.61
N LEU A 155 21.97 5.03 8.62
CA LEU A 155 22.38 3.72 9.14
C LEU A 155 21.69 3.40 10.47
N ASP A 156 21.55 4.39 11.35
CA ASP A 156 20.91 4.26 12.65
C ASP A 156 20.61 5.64 13.24
N TYR A 157 19.69 5.71 14.20
CA TYR A 157 19.34 6.95 14.88
C TYR A 157 18.72 6.72 16.26
N ALA A 158 18.93 7.69 17.15
CA ALA A 158 18.41 7.67 18.52
C ALA A 158 18.07 9.10 18.98
N THR A 159 17.24 9.24 20.02
CA THR A 159 16.92 10.54 20.62
C THR A 159 17.38 10.62 22.06
N HIS A 160 17.73 11.83 22.48
CA HIS A 160 17.88 12.18 23.89
C HIS A 160 17.53 13.64 24.12
N ASN A 161 16.64 13.92 25.07
CA ASN A 161 16.12 15.24 25.41
C ASN A 161 15.62 15.99 24.16
N ASN A 162 14.74 15.39 23.36
CA ASN A 162 14.22 15.93 22.09
C ASN A 162 15.28 16.25 21.03
N THR A 163 16.53 15.82 21.23
CA THR A 163 17.60 15.95 20.22
C THR A 163 17.76 14.62 19.52
N LEU A 164 17.70 14.63 18.19
CA LEU A 164 17.87 13.44 17.37
C LEU A 164 19.34 13.34 16.92
N PHE A 165 19.92 12.16 17.06
CA PHE A 165 21.27 11.83 16.63
C PHE A 165 21.17 10.81 15.49
N VAL A 166 21.80 11.09 14.36
CA VAL A 166 21.63 10.29 13.14
C VAL A 166 22.99 9.91 12.58
N THR A 167 23.26 8.62 12.48
CA THR A 167 24.41 8.12 11.73
C THR A 167 24.00 7.94 10.26
N ALA A 168 24.79 8.50 9.36
CA ALA A 168 24.53 8.40 7.93
C ALA A 168 25.83 8.27 7.13
N ARG A 169 25.73 7.78 5.89
CA ARG A 169 26.88 7.62 5.00
C ARG A 169 26.56 7.91 3.54
N ASP A 170 27.56 8.35 2.79
CA ASP A 170 27.55 8.26 1.34
C ASP A 170 28.55 7.17 0.87
N LYS A 171 28.92 7.18 -0.42
CA LYS A 171 29.88 6.23 -0.99
C LYS A 171 31.31 6.41 -0.44
N ASN A 172 31.64 7.60 0.02
CA ASN A 172 32.98 8.04 0.38
C ASN A 172 33.07 8.57 1.81
N THR A 173 31.97 8.92 2.48
CA THR A 173 31.98 9.54 3.81
C THR A 173 30.99 8.88 4.77
N SER A 174 31.24 9.05 6.07
CA SER A 174 30.32 8.68 7.14
C SER A 174 30.21 9.87 8.09
N LYS A 175 29.00 10.21 8.53
CA LYS A 175 28.73 11.36 9.38
C LYS A 175 27.82 10.98 10.54
N LEU A 176 28.02 11.64 11.67
CA LEU A 176 27.07 11.68 12.76
C LEU A 176 26.48 13.08 12.82
N TYR A 177 25.17 13.18 12.66
CA TYR A 177 24.43 14.42 12.78
C TYR A 177 23.80 14.55 14.17
N LYS A 178 23.81 15.76 14.71
CA LYS A 178 22.92 16.24 15.78
C LYS A 178 21.84 17.09 15.15
N VAL A 179 20.60 16.77 15.44
CA VAL A 179 19.42 17.41 14.86
C VAL A 179 18.61 18.01 15.97
N LEU A 180 18.53 19.34 15.98
CA LEU A 180 17.73 20.11 16.92
C LEU A 180 16.86 21.08 16.12
N ASN A 181 15.55 21.11 16.38
CA ASN A 181 14.61 21.96 15.64
C ASN A 181 14.75 21.81 14.10
N ARG A 182 14.96 20.59 13.61
CA ARG A 182 15.19 20.24 12.19
C ARG A 182 16.45 20.85 11.57
N GLN A 183 17.37 21.37 12.39
CA GLN A 183 18.67 21.84 11.92
C GLN A 183 19.70 20.74 12.11
N ASN A 184 20.25 20.26 10.99
CA ASN A 184 21.28 19.23 10.99
C ASN A 184 22.66 19.85 11.23
N THR A 185 23.32 19.47 12.31
CA THR A 185 24.70 19.85 12.62
C THR A 185 25.58 18.60 12.55
N VAL A 186 26.67 18.62 11.80
CA VAL A 186 27.62 17.49 11.78
C VAL A 186 28.45 17.53 13.06
N LEU A 187 28.38 16.48 13.87
CA LEU A 187 29.20 16.30 15.08
C LEU A 187 30.52 15.60 14.77
N MET A 188 30.46 14.56 13.93
CA MET A 188 31.61 13.76 13.55
C MET A 188 31.54 13.43 12.06
N SER A 189 32.70 13.28 11.43
CA SER A 189 32.80 12.95 10.02
C SER A 189 34.08 12.16 9.74
N GLU A 190 33.95 11.10 8.97
CA GLU A 190 35.08 10.35 8.39
C GLU A 190 35.05 10.42 6.86
N ASN A 191 36.23 10.25 6.25
CA ASN A 191 36.44 10.23 4.81
C ASN A 191 36.37 8.81 4.20
N TYR A 192 35.69 7.88 4.86
CA TYR A 192 35.36 6.57 4.33
C TYR A 192 33.94 6.16 4.72
N SER A 193 33.30 5.32 3.91
CA SER A 193 31.93 4.89 4.15
C SER A 193 31.83 3.90 5.32
N GLY A 194 30.82 4.08 6.17
CA GLY A 194 30.48 3.12 7.23
C GLY A 194 31.40 3.14 8.44
N ALA A 195 31.97 4.31 8.76
CA ALA A 195 32.68 4.53 10.00
C ALA A 195 31.75 4.50 11.21
N TYR A 196 30.54 5.05 11.11
CA TYR A 196 29.55 5.08 12.18
C TYR A 196 28.35 4.24 11.75
N ARG A 197 28.01 3.18 12.49
CA ARG A 197 27.11 2.12 12.00
C ARG A 197 25.91 1.82 12.88
N GLY A 198 26.00 2.06 14.19
CA GLY A 198 24.92 1.81 15.12
C GLY A 198 25.01 2.76 16.32
N LEU A 199 23.86 3.11 16.88
CA LEU A 199 23.72 4.12 17.92
C LEU A 199 22.52 3.80 18.82
N GLU A 200 22.76 3.60 20.11
CA GLU A 200 21.69 3.45 21.11
C GLU A 200 21.97 4.38 22.28
N ILE A 201 20.96 5.16 22.71
CA ILE A 201 21.10 6.14 23.80
C ILE A 201 20.13 5.79 24.94
N HIS A 202 20.68 5.58 26.13
CA HIS A 202 19.88 5.39 27.35
C HIS A 202 19.23 6.70 27.79
N THR A 203 18.16 6.62 28.58
CA THR A 203 17.47 7.80 29.14
C THR A 203 18.39 8.69 29.99
N SER A 204 19.46 8.15 30.57
CA SER A 204 20.49 8.93 31.29
C SER A 204 21.45 9.70 30.38
N GLY A 205 21.41 9.48 29.07
CA GLY A 205 22.32 10.08 28.07
C GLY A 205 23.54 9.21 27.74
N ARG A 206 23.77 8.11 28.48
CA ARG A 206 24.81 7.15 28.12
C ARG A 206 24.55 6.57 26.75
N THR A 207 25.61 6.49 25.95
CA THR A 207 25.49 6.16 24.53
C THR A 207 26.40 5.00 24.18
N ILE A 208 25.86 4.02 23.48
CA ILE A 208 26.63 2.97 22.82
C ILE A 208 26.71 3.33 21.34
N MET A 209 27.92 3.31 20.80
CA MET A 209 28.16 3.61 19.40
C MET A 209 29.02 2.52 18.77
N HIS A 210 28.47 1.88 17.75
CA HIS A 210 29.20 0.92 16.94
C HIS A 210 29.86 1.63 15.76
N MET A 211 31.19 1.50 15.68
CA MET A 211 32.00 2.20 14.69
C MET A 211 33.15 1.34 14.15
N VAL A 212 33.65 1.72 12.99
CA VAL A 212 34.88 1.20 12.40
C VAL A 212 35.90 2.32 12.39
N GLU A 213 37.03 2.10 13.05
CA GLU A 213 38.15 3.03 13.18
C GLU A 213 39.44 2.24 12.96
N ASP A 214 40.35 2.75 12.14
CA ASP A 214 41.61 2.06 11.77
C ASP A 214 41.41 0.62 11.25
N SER A 215 40.36 0.41 10.44
CA SER A 215 39.95 -0.91 9.93
C SER A 215 39.57 -1.94 11.00
N LYS A 216 39.37 -1.51 12.26
CA LYS A 216 38.92 -2.34 13.37
C LYS A 216 37.49 -1.98 13.76
N CYS A 217 36.71 -3.01 14.06
CA CYS A 217 35.37 -2.86 14.61
C CYS A 217 35.49 -2.54 16.11
N LYS A 218 34.84 -1.47 16.55
CA LYS A 218 34.83 -0.99 17.92
C LYS A 218 33.42 -0.63 18.35
N ILE A 219 33.10 -0.89 19.60
CA ILE A 219 31.88 -0.45 20.26
C ILE A 219 32.32 0.48 21.38
N LYS A 220 32.15 1.79 21.19
CA LYS A 220 32.53 2.80 22.17
C LYS A 220 31.34 3.15 23.04
N ILE A 221 31.57 3.32 24.33
CA ILE A 221 30.56 3.74 25.29
C ILE A 221 30.92 5.12 25.83
N TYR A 222 29.95 6.02 25.78
CA TYR A 222 30.08 7.42 26.19
C TYR A 222 29.18 7.72 27.40
N ARG A 223 29.64 8.59 28.30
CA ARG A 223 28.89 9.00 29.50
C ARG A 223 27.67 9.85 29.15
N ILE A 224 27.83 10.74 28.18
CA ILE A 224 26.82 11.64 27.64
C ILE A 224 26.76 11.47 26.12
N PRO A 225 25.72 11.97 25.42
CA PRO A 225 25.53 11.71 23.99
C PRO A 225 26.74 12.01 23.13
N VAL A 226 27.46 10.94 22.80
CA VAL A 226 28.68 10.90 21.98
C VAL A 226 29.81 11.83 22.45
N GLU A 227 29.90 12.04 23.77
CA GLU A 227 30.90 12.85 24.47
C GLU A 227 31.40 12.10 25.73
N ASP A 228 32.65 12.30 26.14
CA ASP A 228 33.29 11.61 27.29
C ASP A 228 33.23 10.08 27.19
N GLN A 229 34.15 9.50 26.40
CA GLN A 229 34.26 8.04 26.26
C GLN A 229 34.68 7.39 27.60
N ILE A 230 33.90 6.42 28.07
CA ILE A 230 34.11 5.71 29.34
C ILE A 230 34.52 4.25 29.15
N ASP A 231 34.25 3.65 27.99
CA ASP A 231 34.68 2.28 27.70
C ASP A 231 34.79 1.97 26.20
N GLU A 232 35.41 0.84 25.87
CA GLU A 232 35.53 0.32 24.49
C GLU A 232 35.51 -1.22 24.49
N ILE A 233 34.66 -1.79 23.64
CA ILE A 233 34.57 -3.24 23.42
C ILE A 233 35.01 -3.55 21.98
N PRO A 234 35.99 -4.44 21.77
CA PRO A 234 36.34 -4.89 20.43
C PRO A 234 35.22 -5.76 19.84
N CYS A 235 34.92 -5.58 18.56
CA CYS A 235 34.03 -6.47 17.82
C CYS A 235 34.77 -7.14 16.65
N ASN A 236 34.26 -8.28 16.20
CA ASN A 236 34.78 -8.96 15.03
C ASN A 236 33.99 -8.54 13.77
N ARG A 237 34.52 -8.86 12.58
CA ARG A 237 33.91 -8.47 11.30
C ARG A 237 32.58 -9.20 11.01
N GLN A 238 32.32 -10.35 11.63
CA GLN A 238 31.05 -11.06 11.48
C GLN A 238 29.94 -10.40 12.32
N ASN A 239 30.29 -9.75 13.42
CA ASN A 239 29.42 -8.90 14.22
C ASN A 239 29.28 -7.50 13.60
N ALA A 240 29.23 -7.40 12.27
CA ALA A 240 29.23 -6.12 11.56
C ALA A 240 27.97 -5.27 11.81
N PHE A 241 26.95 -5.81 12.47
CA PHE A 241 25.72 -5.12 12.86
C PHE A 241 25.22 -5.69 14.20
N PRO A 242 25.92 -5.42 15.32
CA PRO A 242 25.45 -5.82 16.62
C PRO A 242 24.24 -4.95 17.01
N SER A 243 23.23 -5.58 17.59
CA SER A 243 22.10 -4.89 18.21
C SER A 243 22.39 -4.63 19.68
N PHE A 244 21.93 -3.48 20.16
CA PHE A 244 22.07 -3.04 21.54
C PHE A 244 20.70 -2.75 22.14
N ASP A 245 20.54 -3.02 23.43
CA ASP A 245 19.39 -2.56 24.18
C ASP A 245 19.73 -2.39 25.66
N TRP A 246 19.41 -1.24 26.23
CA TRP A 246 19.75 -0.95 27.62
C TRP A 246 18.82 -1.70 28.59
N ILE A 247 19.41 -2.35 29.59
CA ILE A 247 18.70 -2.95 30.71
C ILE A 247 18.54 -1.92 31.83
N ASP A 248 19.62 -1.19 32.10
CA ASP A 248 19.70 -0.06 33.01
C ASP A 248 20.90 0.84 32.63
N GLU A 249 21.22 1.86 33.43
CA GLU A 249 22.32 2.77 33.12
C GLU A 249 23.72 2.13 33.09
N ASN A 250 23.91 0.94 33.66
CA ASN A 250 25.21 0.26 33.76
C ASN A 250 25.25 -1.06 32.99
N ARG A 251 24.12 -1.61 32.56
CA ARG A 251 24.03 -2.89 31.87
C ARG A 251 23.20 -2.79 30.60
N PHE A 252 23.66 -3.47 29.55
CA PHE A 252 22.94 -3.55 28.29
C PHE A 252 23.11 -4.91 27.63
N TYR A 253 22.13 -5.29 26.82
CA TYR A 253 22.24 -6.39 25.91
C TYR A 253 23.09 -6.01 24.70
N ILE A 254 23.91 -6.95 24.25
CA ILE A 254 24.65 -6.89 22.99
C ILE A 254 24.54 -8.24 22.28
N THR A 255 24.14 -8.24 21.02
CA THR A 255 24.19 -9.46 20.19
C THR A 255 25.62 -9.72 19.72
N PHE A 256 26.17 -10.88 20.07
CA PHE A 256 27.59 -11.17 19.84
C PHE A 256 27.80 -12.66 19.56
N ASN A 257 28.89 -13.00 18.86
CA ASN A 257 29.46 -14.34 18.87
C ASN A 257 30.89 -14.30 19.42
N VAL A 258 31.17 -15.16 20.40
CA VAL A 258 32.52 -15.26 21.00
C VAL A 258 33.46 -16.03 20.06
N ASP A 259 32.96 -17.11 19.47
CA ASP A 259 33.62 -17.87 18.42
C ASP A 259 32.96 -17.57 17.05
N PRO A 260 33.74 -17.26 15.98
CA PRO A 260 33.23 -17.03 14.63
C PRO A 260 32.31 -18.14 14.06
N SER A 261 32.43 -19.37 14.57
CA SER A 261 31.61 -20.52 14.15
C SER A 261 30.30 -20.65 14.94
N SER A 262 30.11 -19.89 16.02
CA SER A 262 28.93 -19.92 16.87
C SER A 262 27.81 -19.01 16.36
N SER A 263 26.58 -19.27 16.81
CA SER A 263 25.43 -18.37 16.65
C SER A 263 25.73 -16.99 17.21
N ILE A 264 25.18 -15.95 16.56
CA ILE A 264 25.12 -14.61 17.13
C ILE A 264 23.88 -14.55 18.01
N LYS A 265 24.07 -14.35 19.31
CA LYS A 265 23.00 -14.34 20.33
C LYS A 265 23.21 -13.22 21.34
N PRO A 266 22.21 -12.87 22.15
CA PRO A 266 22.35 -11.83 23.17
C PRO A 266 23.28 -12.23 24.32
N PHE A 267 24.09 -11.27 24.77
CA PHE A 267 24.90 -11.28 25.98
C PHE A 267 24.59 -10.02 26.80
N VAL A 268 24.86 -10.04 28.10
CA VAL A 268 24.84 -8.82 28.94
C VAL A 268 26.25 -8.29 29.07
N TYR A 269 26.44 -7.00 28.83
CA TYR A 269 27.66 -6.30 29.19
C TYR A 269 27.42 -5.41 30.40
N ASP A 270 28.23 -5.56 31.44
CA ASP A 270 28.18 -4.74 32.66
C ASP A 270 29.36 -3.74 32.66
N LEU A 271 29.04 -2.45 32.59
CA LEU A 271 30.01 -1.35 32.57
C LEU A 271 30.81 -1.22 33.87
N THR A 272 30.28 -1.71 34.99
CA THR A 272 30.94 -1.67 36.30
C THR A 272 32.02 -2.73 36.39
N THR A 273 31.71 -3.96 35.96
CA THR A 273 32.63 -5.09 36.03
C THR A 273 33.48 -5.25 34.76
N LYS A 274 33.07 -4.60 33.66
CA LYS A 274 33.62 -4.73 32.31
C LYS A 274 33.58 -6.16 31.77
N ARG A 275 32.56 -6.92 32.16
CA ARG A 275 32.39 -8.32 31.77
C ARG A 275 31.24 -8.49 30.79
N LEU A 276 31.47 -9.39 29.84
CA LEU A 276 30.46 -9.92 28.94
C LEU A 276 29.98 -11.26 29.50
N GLU A 277 28.68 -11.36 29.80
CA GLU A 277 28.07 -12.52 30.46
C GLU A 277 26.97 -13.12 29.59
N GLU A 278 26.84 -14.45 29.60
CA GLU A 278 25.74 -15.13 28.92
C GLU A 278 24.41 -14.82 29.62
N VAL A 279 23.35 -14.67 28.82
CA VAL A 279 21.99 -14.53 29.35
C VAL A 279 21.48 -15.91 29.77
N PHE A 280 21.52 -16.23 31.07
CA PHE A 280 21.04 -17.52 31.59
C PHE A 280 19.54 -17.55 31.89
N SER A 281 18.90 -16.39 32.06
CA SER A 281 17.48 -16.29 32.36
C SER A 281 16.57 -16.60 31.17
N ILE A 282 17.11 -16.53 29.95
CA ILE A 282 16.34 -16.68 28.71
C ILE A 282 17.05 -17.66 27.78
N ASN A 283 16.33 -18.69 27.32
CA ASN A 283 16.88 -19.69 26.43
C ASN A 283 16.80 -19.24 24.96
N PHE A 284 17.90 -18.68 24.48
CA PHE A 284 18.06 -18.31 23.07
C PHE A 284 18.44 -19.48 22.16
N GLU A 285 18.66 -20.70 22.66
CA GLU A 285 19.17 -21.79 21.81
C GLU A 285 18.16 -22.24 20.75
N SER A 286 18.65 -22.75 19.61
CA SER A 286 17.79 -23.28 18.56
C SER A 286 17.29 -24.68 18.91
N GLU A 287 16.02 -24.97 18.59
CA GLU A 287 15.39 -26.30 18.78
C GLU A 287 16.21 -27.45 18.19
N ASN A 288 16.93 -27.19 17.09
CA ASN A 288 17.71 -28.19 16.35
C ASN A 288 19.22 -28.04 16.54
N LYS A 289 19.68 -27.19 17.47
CA LYS A 289 21.09 -26.87 17.72
C LYS A 289 21.88 -26.39 16.48
N LYS A 290 21.18 -25.90 15.45
CA LYS A 290 21.82 -25.28 14.29
C LYS A 290 22.09 -23.81 14.56
N ASN A 291 23.09 -23.27 13.86
CA ASN A 291 23.45 -21.86 13.95
C ASN A 291 22.29 -20.94 13.55
N PHE A 292 22.21 -19.79 14.23
CA PHE A 292 21.24 -18.74 14.01
C PHE A 292 21.87 -17.36 14.28
N ILE A 293 21.17 -16.31 13.89
CA ILE A 293 21.57 -14.92 14.14
C ILE A 293 20.37 -14.19 14.73
N ASP A 294 20.50 -13.69 15.96
CA ASP A 294 19.61 -12.67 16.50
C ASP A 294 20.13 -11.31 16.03
N ALA A 295 19.55 -10.79 14.94
CA ALA A 295 20.06 -9.60 14.24
C ALA A 295 19.64 -8.27 14.89
N TYR A 296 18.51 -8.29 15.60
CA TYR A 296 17.99 -7.16 16.35
C TYR A 296 17.28 -7.68 17.60
N ILE A 297 17.43 -6.97 18.72
CA ILE A 297 16.75 -7.29 19.97
C ILE A 297 16.17 -6.06 20.64
N LYS A 298 15.07 -6.28 21.39
CA LYS A 298 14.51 -5.27 22.29
C LYS A 298 13.88 -5.96 23.50
N GLY A 299 14.32 -5.60 24.70
CA GLY A 299 13.77 -6.06 25.97
C GLY A 299 12.36 -5.55 26.17
N HIS A 300 11.54 -6.38 26.80
CA HIS A 300 10.16 -6.04 27.15
C HIS A 300 9.69 -6.91 28.31
N ASN A 301 9.29 -6.28 29.41
CA ASN A 301 8.97 -6.98 30.66
C ASN A 301 10.10 -7.95 31.05
N ASP A 302 9.79 -9.22 31.26
CA ASP A 302 10.74 -10.27 31.63
C ASP A 302 11.37 -11.00 30.42
N GLY A 303 11.04 -10.57 29.20
CA GLY A 303 11.46 -11.21 27.96
C GLY A 303 12.16 -10.29 26.96
N VAL A 304 12.45 -10.85 25.79
CA VAL A 304 13.16 -10.16 24.70
C VAL A 304 12.51 -10.49 23.37
N PHE A 305 12.14 -9.46 22.61
CA PHE A 305 11.83 -9.59 21.19
C PHE A 305 13.13 -9.70 20.40
N SER A 306 13.18 -10.63 19.44
CA SER A 306 14.30 -10.80 18.53
C SER A 306 13.83 -10.92 17.08
N LEU A 307 14.54 -10.24 16.18
CA LEU A 307 14.57 -10.56 14.75
C LEU A 307 15.59 -11.68 14.52
N ARG A 308 15.10 -12.91 14.55
CA ARG A 308 15.90 -14.12 14.45
C ARG A 308 15.94 -14.66 13.03
N GLU A 309 17.13 -14.78 12.49
CA GLU A 309 17.48 -15.50 11.28
C GLU A 309 17.91 -16.93 11.62
N ASN A 310 17.33 -17.91 10.94
CA ASN A 310 17.70 -19.31 11.12
C ASN A 310 18.75 -19.76 10.09
N HIS A 311 19.26 -20.99 10.26
CA HIS A 311 20.19 -21.64 9.32
C HIS A 311 19.74 -21.76 7.84
N LEU A 312 18.49 -21.42 7.50
CA LEU A 312 17.97 -21.40 6.14
C LEU A 312 17.80 -19.98 5.60
N ASP A 313 18.42 -18.98 6.25
CA ASP A 313 18.34 -17.57 5.87
C ASP A 313 16.90 -17.00 5.95
N LYS A 314 16.06 -17.58 6.82
CA LYS A 314 14.67 -17.12 7.02
C LYS A 314 14.57 -16.32 8.31
N MET A 315 14.07 -15.10 8.19
CA MET A 315 13.89 -14.15 9.29
C MET A 315 12.50 -14.29 9.94
N SER A 316 12.47 -14.20 11.27
CA SER A 316 11.24 -14.27 12.06
C SER A 316 11.32 -13.33 13.25
N LEU A 317 10.20 -12.70 13.58
CA LEU A 317 10.04 -12.00 14.84
C LEU A 317 9.64 -13.02 15.90
N THR A 318 10.47 -13.18 16.93
CA THR A 318 10.26 -14.16 18.00
C THR A 318 10.39 -13.47 19.35
N TYR A 319 9.45 -13.74 20.27
CA TYR A 319 9.55 -13.35 21.67
C TYR A 319 10.09 -14.51 22.50
N PHE A 320 11.03 -14.22 23.39
CA PHE A 320 11.66 -15.17 24.31
C PHE A 320 11.42 -14.76 25.75
N GLU A 321 11.06 -15.73 26.60
CA GLU A 321 10.84 -15.50 28.03
C GLU A 321 11.08 -16.81 28.78
N GLY A 322 12.04 -16.80 29.72
CA GLY A 322 12.46 -18.03 30.39
C GLY A 322 12.95 -19.09 29.40
N ASN A 323 12.41 -20.30 29.52
CA ASN A 323 12.67 -21.40 28.58
C ASN A 323 11.71 -21.44 27.38
N ASN A 324 10.75 -20.51 27.33
CA ASN A 324 9.71 -20.49 26.32
C ASN A 324 10.03 -19.49 25.22
N ARG A 325 9.45 -19.73 24.05
CA ARG A 325 9.56 -18.82 22.91
C ARG A 325 8.35 -18.92 22.00
N ARG A 326 8.08 -17.84 21.28
CA ARG A 326 7.00 -17.80 20.30
C ARG A 326 7.38 -16.94 19.11
N THR A 327 7.26 -17.52 17.92
CA THR A 327 7.32 -16.76 16.68
C THR A 327 5.99 -16.02 16.46
N LEU A 328 6.06 -14.70 16.39
CA LEU A 328 4.91 -13.81 16.18
C LEU A 328 4.70 -13.50 14.69
N TYR A 329 5.79 -13.42 13.91
CA TYR A 329 5.70 -13.13 12.49
C TYR A 329 6.86 -13.77 11.72
N LYS A 330 6.59 -14.20 10.47
CA LYS A 330 7.61 -14.73 9.56
C LYS A 330 7.75 -13.80 8.36
N PHE A 331 8.97 -13.33 8.14
CA PHE A 331 9.24 -12.38 7.08
C PHE A 331 9.70 -13.09 5.80
N ARG A 332 9.33 -12.51 4.66
CA ARG A 332 9.85 -12.86 3.32
C ARG A 332 11.11 -12.05 3.00
N ALA A 333 11.19 -10.81 3.48
CA ALA A 333 12.34 -9.94 3.38
C ALA A 333 12.84 -9.60 4.79
N LYS A 334 14.15 -9.45 4.98
CA LYS A 334 14.72 -9.18 6.31
C LYS A 334 14.43 -7.73 6.74
N PRO A 335 13.57 -7.47 7.75
CA PRO A 335 13.48 -6.15 8.37
C PRO A 335 14.78 -5.83 9.12
N TYR A 336 15.05 -4.54 9.32
CA TYR A 336 16.20 -4.08 10.09
C TYR A 336 15.90 -4.00 11.59
N SER A 337 14.72 -3.50 11.98
CA SER A 337 14.34 -3.38 13.39
C SER A 337 12.83 -3.59 13.62
N VAL A 338 12.45 -3.57 14.90
CA VAL A 338 11.06 -3.44 15.36
C VAL A 338 10.99 -2.41 16.49
N ALA A 339 9.86 -1.73 16.59
CA ALA A 339 9.61 -0.73 17.61
C ALA A 339 8.78 -1.34 18.74
N VAL A 340 9.26 -1.24 19.99
CA VAL A 340 8.55 -1.77 21.16
C VAL A 340 8.19 -0.63 22.09
N ALA A 341 6.90 -0.46 22.34
CA ALA A 341 6.34 0.37 23.41
C ALA A 341 5.79 -0.53 24.53
N GLN A 342 5.37 0.07 25.63
CA GLN A 342 4.86 -0.67 26.80
C GLN A 342 3.64 -1.57 26.49
N GLN A 343 2.78 -1.17 25.55
CA GLN A 343 1.55 -1.91 25.22
C GLN A 343 1.45 -2.27 23.74
N ASN A 344 2.44 -1.91 22.92
CA ASN A 344 2.35 -2.06 21.48
C ASN A 344 3.70 -2.43 20.89
N LEU A 345 3.67 -3.35 19.95
CA LEU A 345 4.79 -3.65 19.07
C LEU A 345 4.45 -3.14 17.66
N PHE A 346 5.40 -2.45 17.04
CA PHE A 346 5.30 -1.95 15.68
C PHE A 346 6.38 -2.58 14.81
N PHE A 347 6.00 -3.03 13.61
CA PHE A 347 6.94 -3.64 12.68
C PHE A 347 6.48 -3.52 11.23
N VAL A 348 7.43 -3.55 10.32
CA VAL A 348 7.17 -3.48 8.87
C VAL A 348 6.85 -4.87 8.33
N GLY A 349 5.70 -5.00 7.70
CA GLY A 349 5.20 -6.23 7.10
C GLY A 349 5.84 -6.58 5.76
N ASN A 350 5.41 -7.73 5.23
CA ASN A 350 5.95 -8.35 4.02
C ASN A 350 5.66 -7.61 2.71
N ASN A 351 4.76 -6.63 2.70
CA ASN A 351 4.57 -5.72 1.57
C ASN A 351 4.87 -4.26 1.94
N ASN A 352 5.77 -4.02 2.90
CA ASN A 352 6.16 -2.67 3.30
C ASN A 352 5.01 -1.85 3.91
N GLU A 353 4.12 -2.52 4.64
CA GLU A 353 3.10 -1.91 5.47
C GLU A 353 3.56 -1.80 6.93
N LEU A 354 3.08 -0.82 7.69
CA LEU A 354 3.40 -0.72 9.12
C LEU A 354 2.27 -1.37 9.92
N PHE A 355 2.60 -2.43 10.64
CA PHE A 355 1.68 -3.11 11.55
C PHE A 355 1.87 -2.67 12.99
N MET A 356 0.77 -2.72 13.75
CA MET A 356 0.74 -2.63 15.20
C MET A 356 0.16 -3.93 15.76
N LEU A 357 0.87 -4.55 16.70
CA LEU A 357 0.39 -5.65 17.52
C LEU A 357 0.24 -5.13 18.96
N PRO A 358 -0.99 -5.03 19.48
CA PRO A 358 -1.21 -4.80 20.91
C PRO A 358 -0.57 -5.93 21.72
N LEU A 359 0.16 -5.57 22.77
CA LEU A 359 0.83 -6.51 23.66
C LEU A 359 0.01 -6.66 24.94
N SER A 360 -0.29 -7.89 25.32
CA SER A 360 -0.79 -8.25 26.65
C SER A 360 0.36 -8.64 27.58
N ASP A 361 0.08 -8.75 28.88
CA ASP A 361 1.06 -9.23 29.86
C ASP A 361 1.60 -10.63 29.53
N ASP A 362 0.76 -11.53 28.99
CA ASP A 362 1.17 -12.87 28.54
C ASP A 362 1.32 -12.93 27.01
N ILE A 363 2.47 -12.48 26.52
CA ILE A 363 2.80 -12.47 25.08
C ILE A 363 2.91 -13.90 24.51
N LEU A 364 3.30 -14.88 25.34
CA LEU A 364 3.49 -16.26 24.90
C LEU A 364 2.17 -16.94 24.53
N SER A 365 1.04 -16.56 25.15
CA SER A 365 -0.26 -17.14 24.84
C SER A 365 -1.22 -16.23 24.05
N GLN A 366 -0.96 -14.91 23.96
CA GLN A 366 -1.87 -13.95 23.32
C GLN A 366 -2.27 -14.27 21.87
N ASP A 367 -3.46 -13.90 21.41
CA ASP A 367 -3.79 -14.00 19.98
C ASP A 367 -3.05 -12.95 19.15
N ILE A 368 -2.52 -13.34 17.98
CA ILE A 368 -1.79 -12.41 17.08
C ILE A 368 -2.81 -11.67 16.21
N ASN A 369 -3.34 -10.58 16.74
CA ASN A 369 -4.30 -9.72 16.06
C ASN A 369 -3.62 -8.44 15.54
N LEU A 370 -3.07 -8.51 14.33
CA LEU A 370 -2.39 -7.38 13.70
C LEU A 370 -3.39 -6.29 13.28
N SER A 371 -3.07 -5.06 13.65
CA SER A 371 -3.74 -3.86 13.16
C SER A 371 -2.87 -3.17 12.13
N LEU A 372 -3.43 -2.86 10.97
CA LEU A 372 -2.75 -2.10 9.94
C LEU A 372 -2.70 -0.62 10.37
N LEU A 373 -1.49 -0.11 10.60
CA LEU A 373 -1.26 1.27 11.04
C LEU A 373 -1.01 2.19 9.86
N MET A 374 -0.13 1.79 8.94
CA MET A 374 0.05 2.43 7.64
C MET A 374 -0.02 1.37 6.56
N ALA A 375 -0.74 1.68 5.47
CA ALA A 375 -0.79 0.83 4.29
C ALA A 375 0.61 0.65 3.67
N SER A 376 0.72 -0.26 2.70
CA SER A 376 1.94 -0.45 1.92
C SER A 376 2.45 0.89 1.35
N GLN A 377 3.70 1.25 1.63
CA GLN A 377 4.34 2.44 1.09
C GLN A 377 5.16 2.09 -0.16
N ALA A 378 5.33 2.99 -1.12
CA ALA A 378 6.27 2.81 -2.24
C ALA A 378 7.72 2.92 -1.78
N THR A 379 8.00 3.85 -0.88
CA THR A 379 9.32 3.98 -0.27
C THR A 379 9.45 2.97 0.86
N LYS A 380 10.55 2.22 0.90
CA LYS A 380 10.80 1.24 1.96
C LYS A 380 10.77 1.94 3.32
N ILE A 381 9.89 1.47 4.21
CA ILE A 381 9.92 1.81 5.63
C ILE A 381 11.02 0.96 6.25
N ASP A 382 12.03 1.64 6.79
CA ASP A 382 13.13 1.04 7.52
C ASP A 382 13.13 1.53 8.96
N ASP A 383 13.77 0.76 9.82
CA ASP A 383 14.09 1.11 11.20
C ASP A 383 12.93 1.69 12.04
N PRO A 384 11.76 1.03 12.17
CA PRO A 384 10.74 1.53 13.09
C PRO A 384 11.27 1.47 14.54
N LEU A 385 11.30 2.61 15.25
CA LEU A 385 11.82 2.74 16.62
C LEU A 385 10.87 3.58 17.49
N VAL A 386 10.69 3.17 18.75
CA VAL A 386 10.00 3.99 19.76
C VAL A 386 11.06 4.75 20.52
N LEU A 387 11.08 6.06 20.36
CA LEU A 387 12.06 6.96 20.96
C LEU A 387 11.29 8.04 21.74
N GLU A 388 11.55 8.18 23.04
CA GLU A 388 10.82 9.12 23.92
C GLU A 388 9.29 9.03 23.74
N GLU A 389 8.76 7.79 23.78
CA GLU A 389 7.33 7.45 23.63
C GLU A 389 6.71 7.76 22.26
N GLN A 390 7.51 8.18 21.29
CA GLN A 390 7.06 8.51 19.94
C GLN A 390 7.58 7.47 18.95
N LEU A 391 6.75 7.13 17.95
CA LEU A 391 7.13 6.20 16.90
C LEU A 391 7.85 6.96 15.78
N TYR A 392 9.05 6.51 15.44
CA TYR A 392 9.85 6.98 14.32
C TYR A 392 10.08 5.85 13.34
N PHE A 393 10.33 6.21 12.09
CA PHE A 393 10.86 5.29 11.08
C PHE A 393 11.63 6.06 10.02
N SER A 394 12.58 5.40 9.38
CA SER A 394 13.31 5.93 8.25
C SER A 394 12.64 5.55 6.93
N LEU A 395 12.80 6.41 5.93
CA LEU A 395 12.40 6.17 4.55
C LEU A 395 13.65 6.28 3.68
N GLY A 396 13.98 5.20 2.98
CA GLY A 396 15.24 5.08 2.26
C GLY A 396 15.13 5.10 0.73
N ASN A 397 16.18 5.65 0.09
CA ASN A 397 16.55 5.40 -1.31
C ASN A 397 15.57 5.87 -2.39
N VAL A 398 14.84 6.95 -2.15
CA VAL A 398 13.93 7.50 -3.16
C VAL A 398 14.24 8.97 -3.37
N THR A 399 14.68 9.31 -4.60
CA THR A 399 14.61 10.70 -5.06
C THR A 399 13.15 11.13 -4.94
N LYS A 400 12.83 11.98 -3.97
CA LYS A 400 11.45 12.44 -3.79
C LYS A 400 11.07 13.32 -4.97
N GLU A 401 9.93 12.99 -5.56
CA GLU A 401 9.27 13.84 -6.53
C GLU A 401 8.39 14.81 -5.76
N VAL A 402 8.64 16.09 -5.98
CA VAL A 402 8.08 17.17 -5.16
C VAL A 402 7.38 18.14 -6.08
N ILE A 403 6.17 18.53 -5.69
CA ILE A 403 5.41 19.58 -6.33
C ILE A 403 5.97 20.91 -5.83
N TYR A 404 6.60 21.66 -6.73
CA TYR A 404 7.08 23.01 -6.48
C TYR A 404 6.16 24.03 -7.12
N SER A 405 6.09 25.20 -6.51
CA SER A 405 5.63 26.42 -7.16
C SER A 405 6.78 27.13 -7.89
N SER A 406 6.49 27.86 -8.96
CA SER A 406 7.49 28.74 -9.59
C SER A 406 7.83 29.93 -8.70
N SER A 407 6.87 30.45 -7.93
CA SER A 407 7.12 31.47 -6.90
C SER A 407 8.07 30.98 -5.80
N GLY A 408 7.99 29.70 -5.44
CA GLY A 408 8.65 29.07 -4.29
C GLY A 408 7.89 29.15 -2.97
N ASP A 409 6.69 29.73 -2.98
CA ASP A 409 5.86 29.92 -1.77
C ASP A 409 5.11 28.65 -1.36
N PHE A 410 5.01 27.69 -2.28
CA PHE A 410 4.40 26.38 -2.05
C PHE A 410 5.37 25.25 -2.42
N THR A 411 5.43 24.23 -1.56
CA THR A 411 6.13 22.97 -1.82
C THR A 411 5.36 21.85 -1.15
N TYR A 412 5.13 20.76 -1.87
CA TYR A 412 4.45 19.59 -1.34
C TYR A 412 5.06 18.31 -1.89
N SER A 413 5.30 17.35 -1.01
CA SER A 413 5.84 16.04 -1.36
C SER A 413 4.97 14.96 -0.73
N LEU A 414 4.73 13.89 -1.48
CA LEU A 414 4.19 12.67 -0.90
C LEU A 414 5.30 11.63 -0.78
N GLU A 415 5.41 10.99 0.38
CA GLU A 415 6.46 9.99 0.68
C GLU A 415 6.43 8.76 -0.25
N ASN A 416 5.33 8.60 -0.97
CA ASN A 416 5.07 7.53 -1.92
C ASN A 416 5.47 7.87 -3.37
N GLY A 417 6.05 9.05 -3.62
CA GLY A 417 6.44 9.50 -4.96
C GLY A 417 5.25 9.97 -5.77
N VAL A 418 5.26 11.27 -6.13
CA VAL A 418 4.15 11.91 -6.84
C VAL A 418 4.16 11.52 -8.31
N ARG A 419 3.13 10.80 -8.74
CA ARG A 419 2.98 10.33 -10.11
C ARG A 419 2.33 11.37 -11.02
N ASP A 420 1.24 11.97 -10.54
CA ASP A 420 0.49 13.00 -11.25
C ASP A 420 -0.27 13.89 -10.25
N PHE A 421 -0.71 15.07 -10.67
CA PHE A 421 -1.51 15.95 -9.83
C PHE A 421 -2.31 16.95 -10.67
N THR A 422 -3.49 17.32 -10.19
CA THR A 422 -4.35 18.32 -10.83
C THR A 422 -4.92 19.30 -9.82
N TYR A 423 -5.26 20.51 -10.28
CA TYR A 423 -5.90 21.55 -9.47
C TYR A 423 -7.19 21.98 -10.15
N THR A 424 -8.31 21.54 -9.61
CA THR A 424 -9.66 21.86 -10.09
C THR A 424 -10.56 22.11 -8.88
N ASP A 425 -11.54 23.02 -9.04
CA ASP A 425 -12.51 23.35 -7.99
C ASP A 425 -11.87 23.73 -6.63
N ASN A 426 -10.72 24.42 -6.67
CA ASN A 426 -9.89 24.80 -5.52
C ASN A 426 -9.39 23.61 -4.67
N VAL A 427 -9.22 22.46 -5.30
CA VAL A 427 -8.69 21.25 -4.68
C VAL A 427 -7.48 20.75 -5.47
N LEU A 428 -6.32 20.67 -4.81
CA LEU A 428 -5.15 19.99 -5.36
C LEU A 428 -5.30 18.51 -5.07
N THR A 429 -5.47 17.70 -6.13
CA THR A 429 -5.59 16.25 -6.03
C THR A 429 -4.31 15.62 -6.57
N VAL A 430 -3.63 14.83 -5.73
CA VAL A 430 -2.32 14.24 -6.01
C VAL A 430 -2.45 12.72 -6.08
N LEU A 431 -1.93 12.14 -7.15
CA LEU A 431 -1.78 10.69 -7.32
C LEU A 431 -0.33 10.30 -7.03
N ALA A 432 -0.16 9.24 -6.26
CA ALA A 432 1.13 8.64 -5.98
C ALA A 432 1.10 7.13 -6.10
N LEU A 433 2.28 6.55 -6.24
CA LEU A 433 2.47 5.11 -6.36
C LEU A 433 2.68 4.49 -4.98
N THR A 434 2.20 3.27 -4.72
CA THR A 434 2.63 2.47 -3.56
C THR A 434 3.27 1.17 -4.04
N ASN A 435 3.83 0.35 -3.15
CA ASN A 435 4.41 -0.93 -3.56
C ASN A 435 3.37 -1.91 -4.13
N SER A 436 2.08 -1.74 -3.78
CA SER A 436 0.98 -2.62 -4.20
C SER A 436 -0.10 -1.93 -5.03
N GLY A 437 0.01 -0.62 -5.28
CA GLY A 437 -1.03 0.15 -5.96
C GLY A 437 -0.76 1.65 -5.92
N TYR A 438 -1.70 2.41 -5.36
CA TYR A 438 -1.68 3.88 -5.39
C TYR A 438 -2.20 4.52 -4.10
N ALA A 439 -1.79 5.75 -3.90
CA ALA A 439 -2.31 6.65 -2.88
C ALA A 439 -2.81 7.95 -3.53
N ILE A 440 -3.89 8.51 -2.99
CA ILE A 440 -4.43 9.79 -3.42
C ILE A 440 -4.58 10.70 -2.22
N GLU A 441 -4.01 11.90 -2.30
CA GLU A 441 -4.23 12.96 -1.31
C GLU A 441 -4.93 14.16 -1.95
N GLN A 442 -5.86 14.75 -1.22
CA GLN A 442 -6.53 15.98 -1.60
C GLN A 442 -6.25 17.07 -0.60
N LEU A 443 -5.81 18.21 -1.13
CA LEU A 443 -5.46 19.39 -0.36
C LEU A 443 -6.41 20.52 -0.70
N LYS A 444 -6.75 21.29 0.33
CA LYS A 444 -7.45 22.57 0.22
C LYS A 444 -6.74 23.57 1.11
N ASP A 445 -6.43 24.74 0.58
CA ASP A 445 -5.68 25.78 1.30
C ASP A 445 -4.33 25.27 1.88
N GLY A 446 -3.67 24.36 1.15
CA GLY A 446 -2.41 23.72 1.57
C GLY A 446 -2.55 22.62 2.63
N LEU A 447 -3.77 22.33 3.10
CA LEU A 447 -4.02 21.32 4.13
C LEU A 447 -4.64 20.06 3.53
N VAL A 448 -4.08 18.89 3.87
CA VAL A 448 -4.64 17.58 3.49
C VAL A 448 -5.95 17.34 4.23
N PHE A 449 -7.04 17.10 3.50
CA PHE A 449 -8.35 16.81 4.10
C PHE A 449 -8.89 15.42 3.74
N ASN A 450 -8.32 14.76 2.73
CA ASN A 450 -8.71 13.42 2.32
C ASN A 450 -7.49 12.63 1.83
N THR A 451 -7.37 11.37 2.27
CA THR A 451 -6.32 10.43 1.87
C THR A 451 -6.95 9.07 1.59
N ILE A 452 -6.69 8.52 0.40
CA ILE A 452 -7.22 7.23 -0.06
C ILE A 452 -6.07 6.32 -0.48
N TYR A 453 -6.09 5.07 -0.02
CA TYR A 453 -5.15 4.01 -0.43
C TYR A 453 -5.92 2.87 -1.08
N PHE A 454 -5.40 2.32 -2.16
CA PHE A 454 -5.94 1.12 -2.78
C PHE A 454 -4.86 0.33 -3.51
N ASP A 455 -4.96 -1.00 -3.40
CA ASP A 455 -4.12 -1.93 -4.15
C ASP A 455 -4.62 -2.03 -5.60
N SER A 456 -3.70 -2.06 -6.55
CA SER A 456 -4.02 -2.23 -7.96
C SER A 456 -2.79 -2.64 -8.75
N ASN A 457 -2.98 -3.62 -9.65
CA ASN A 457 -1.96 -4.01 -10.62
C ASN A 457 -2.06 -3.21 -11.94
N LEU A 458 -3.03 -2.28 -12.04
CA LEU A 458 -3.22 -1.46 -13.24
C LEU A 458 -2.13 -0.40 -13.35
N SER A 459 -1.72 -0.05 -14.58
CA SER A 459 -0.75 1.01 -14.85
C SER A 459 -1.46 2.36 -15.00
N LEU A 460 -1.85 2.96 -13.86
CA LEU A 460 -2.46 4.29 -13.78
C LEU A 460 -1.37 5.36 -13.79
N ARG A 461 -1.61 6.42 -14.56
CA ARG A 461 -0.63 7.49 -14.81
C ARG A 461 -1.22 8.88 -14.69
N HIS A 462 -2.53 9.02 -14.85
CA HIS A 462 -3.21 10.31 -14.86
C HIS A 462 -4.30 10.35 -13.81
N ILE A 463 -4.48 11.51 -13.19
CA ILE A 463 -5.56 11.80 -12.25
C ILE A 463 -6.36 13.03 -12.70
N ALA A 464 -7.68 12.92 -12.62
CA ALA A 464 -8.59 14.03 -12.81
C ALA A 464 -9.59 14.09 -11.65
N PHE A 465 -9.86 15.31 -11.20
CA PHE A 465 -10.96 15.59 -10.29
C PHE A 465 -12.05 16.33 -11.05
N PHE A 466 -13.25 15.77 -11.06
CA PHE A 466 -14.38 16.25 -11.84
C PHE A 466 -15.68 16.00 -11.10
N LYS A 467 -16.43 17.06 -10.79
CA LYS A 467 -17.75 16.98 -10.12
C LYS A 467 -17.72 16.17 -8.82
N ASN A 468 -16.74 16.41 -7.96
CA ASN A 468 -16.52 15.70 -6.70
C ASN A 468 -16.19 14.21 -6.84
N GLU A 469 -15.78 13.77 -8.02
CA GLU A 469 -15.38 12.39 -8.28
C GLU A 469 -13.93 12.35 -8.76
N ILE A 470 -13.23 11.27 -8.40
CA ILE A 470 -11.84 11.03 -8.76
C ILE A 470 -11.82 10.02 -9.90
N PHE A 471 -11.16 10.41 -10.98
CA PHE A 471 -10.92 9.57 -12.15
C PHE A 471 -9.42 9.32 -12.29
N LEU A 472 -9.09 8.09 -12.66
CA LEU A 472 -7.73 7.63 -12.88
C LEU A 472 -7.65 7.01 -14.25
N ALA A 473 -6.56 7.25 -14.97
CA ALA A 473 -6.39 6.69 -16.30
C ALA A 473 -4.96 6.24 -16.58
N GLY A 474 -4.82 5.34 -17.54
CA GLY A 474 -3.52 4.90 -18.01
C GLY A 474 -3.64 3.91 -19.17
N ALA A 475 -2.69 2.96 -19.23
CA ALA A 475 -2.60 2.03 -20.36
C ALA A 475 -3.77 1.03 -20.42
N ASP A 476 -4.42 0.76 -19.29
CA ASP A 476 -5.46 -0.25 -19.14
C ASP A 476 -6.88 0.31 -19.30
N GLY A 477 -7.03 1.64 -19.31
CA GLY A 477 -8.33 2.29 -19.44
C GLY A 477 -8.48 3.56 -18.60
N VAL A 478 -9.73 4.00 -18.48
CA VAL A 478 -10.16 5.07 -17.57
C VAL A 478 -11.07 4.46 -16.52
N TYR A 479 -10.82 4.82 -15.26
CA TYR A 479 -11.47 4.28 -14.08
C TYR A 479 -12.00 5.41 -13.21
N LYS A 480 -13.12 5.17 -12.55
CA LYS A 480 -13.66 5.99 -11.47
C LYS A 480 -13.30 5.32 -10.15
N LEU A 481 -12.79 6.10 -9.21
CA LEU A 481 -12.57 5.63 -7.84
C LEU A 481 -13.83 5.83 -7.01
N PHE A 482 -14.36 4.75 -6.46
CA PHE A 482 -15.54 4.74 -5.59
C PHE A 482 -15.32 3.76 -4.44
N GLU A 483 -15.42 4.24 -3.19
CA GLU A 483 -15.22 3.42 -1.98
C GLU A 483 -13.92 2.58 -2.02
N ASN A 484 -12.81 3.21 -2.41
CA ASN A 484 -11.48 2.59 -2.55
C ASN A 484 -11.41 1.47 -3.61
N LYS A 485 -12.39 1.38 -4.50
CA LYS A 485 -12.42 0.44 -5.63
C LYS A 485 -12.43 1.19 -6.95
N LEU A 486 -11.78 0.59 -7.94
CA LEU A 486 -11.75 1.10 -9.30
C LEU A 486 -12.90 0.50 -10.10
N ILE A 487 -13.76 1.36 -10.63
CA ILE A 487 -14.83 1.00 -11.55
C ILE A 487 -14.39 1.43 -12.93
N GLN A 488 -14.23 0.48 -13.86
CA GLN A 488 -13.84 0.80 -15.23
C GLN A 488 -14.96 1.57 -15.94
N ILE A 489 -14.62 2.72 -16.51
CA ILE A 489 -15.51 3.64 -17.22
C ILE A 489 -15.30 3.54 -18.73
N SER A 490 -14.06 3.25 -19.14
CA SER A 490 -13.70 3.11 -20.55
C SER A 490 -12.42 2.30 -20.72
N ASN A 491 -12.24 1.72 -21.91
CA ASN A 491 -11.06 0.94 -22.30
C ASN A 491 -10.01 1.79 -23.05
N ILE A 492 -10.16 3.11 -23.05
CA ILE A 492 -9.24 4.03 -23.75
C ILE A 492 -7.85 3.94 -23.13
N LYS A 493 -6.87 3.57 -23.95
CA LYS A 493 -5.44 3.67 -23.59
C LYS A 493 -5.07 5.14 -23.54
N THR A 494 -5.06 5.68 -22.33
CA THR A 494 -5.03 7.14 -22.12
C THR A 494 -3.59 7.65 -22.09
N ILE A 495 -3.33 8.66 -22.92
CA ILE A 495 -2.07 9.43 -23.02
C ILE A 495 -2.12 10.64 -22.09
N GLU A 496 -3.28 11.27 -21.94
CA GLU A 496 -3.51 12.39 -21.02
C GLU A 496 -4.99 12.41 -20.61
N LEU A 497 -5.25 12.67 -19.32
CA LEU A 497 -6.60 12.86 -18.79
C LEU A 497 -6.71 14.29 -18.25
N VAL A 498 -7.64 15.06 -18.81
CA VAL A 498 -7.77 16.49 -18.53
C VAL A 498 -9.14 16.80 -18.00
N SER A 499 -9.22 17.59 -16.93
CA SER A 499 -10.45 18.16 -16.39
C SER A 499 -10.19 19.62 -16.01
N ASN A 500 -11.19 20.47 -16.19
CA ASN A 500 -11.21 21.83 -15.63
C ASN A 500 -12.39 22.04 -14.65
N GLY A 501 -13.00 20.95 -14.18
CA GLY A 501 -14.24 20.95 -13.37
C GLY A 501 -15.54 21.09 -14.19
N LYS A 502 -15.51 21.68 -15.38
CA LYS A 502 -16.69 21.86 -16.27
C LYS A 502 -16.77 20.81 -17.38
N CYS A 503 -15.63 20.45 -17.94
CA CYS A 503 -15.46 19.38 -18.93
C CYS A 503 -14.37 18.39 -18.47
N MET A 504 -14.37 17.21 -19.08
CA MET A 504 -13.29 16.24 -18.93
C MET A 504 -13.07 15.52 -20.26
N ILE A 505 -11.83 15.47 -20.73
CA ILE A 505 -11.44 14.77 -21.94
C ILE A 505 -10.30 13.78 -21.68
N ALA A 506 -10.29 12.69 -22.44
CA ALA A 506 -9.20 11.73 -22.48
C ALA A 506 -8.57 11.72 -23.88
N GLU A 507 -7.26 11.92 -23.93
CA GLU A 507 -6.46 11.72 -25.14
C GLU A 507 -6.03 10.25 -25.23
N GLY A 508 -6.29 9.62 -26.37
CA GLY A 508 -5.90 8.24 -26.68
C GLY A 508 -5.62 8.09 -28.17
N ASP A 509 -6.40 7.29 -28.89
CA ASP A 509 -6.42 7.23 -30.36
C ASP A 509 -7.27 8.36 -30.99
N GLY A 510 -7.20 9.54 -30.37
CA GLY A 510 -8.06 10.69 -30.60
C GLY A 510 -8.51 11.32 -29.27
N ILE A 511 -9.39 12.32 -29.35
CA ILE A 511 -9.95 13.02 -28.19
C ILE A 511 -11.32 12.47 -27.87
N HIS A 512 -11.51 12.09 -26.62
CA HIS A 512 -12.76 11.55 -26.10
C HIS A 512 -13.32 12.47 -25.03
N LEU A 513 -14.58 12.87 -25.16
CA LEU A 513 -15.28 13.70 -24.20
C LEU A 513 -16.07 12.83 -23.22
N PHE A 514 -15.97 13.13 -21.94
CA PHE A 514 -16.77 12.46 -20.92
C PHE A 514 -18.24 12.87 -21.00
N GLU A 515 -19.12 11.89 -21.21
CA GLU A 515 -20.57 12.08 -21.22
C GLU A 515 -21.17 11.67 -19.88
N GLN A 516 -21.54 12.67 -19.07
CA GLN A 516 -22.02 12.43 -17.71
C GLN A 516 -23.26 11.53 -17.65
N LYS A 517 -24.21 11.67 -18.58
CA LYS A 517 -25.46 10.89 -18.56
C LYS A 517 -25.22 9.40 -18.74
N LYS A 518 -24.26 9.03 -19.59
CA LYS A 518 -23.92 7.64 -19.87
C LYS A 518 -22.76 7.13 -19.02
N HIS A 519 -22.13 7.99 -18.22
CA HIS A 519 -20.94 7.67 -17.43
C HIS A 519 -19.87 6.96 -18.27
N THR A 520 -19.55 7.53 -19.44
CA THR A 520 -18.56 6.96 -20.36
C THR A 520 -17.90 8.06 -21.20
N PHE A 521 -16.88 7.68 -21.97
CA PHE A 521 -16.16 8.58 -22.87
C PHE A 521 -16.57 8.34 -24.32
N MET A 522 -16.97 9.39 -25.02
CA MET A 522 -17.30 9.36 -26.45
C MET A 522 -16.21 10.02 -27.27
N LYS A 523 -15.72 9.35 -28.31
CA LYS A 523 -14.76 9.94 -29.24
C LYS A 523 -15.42 11.11 -29.99
N ILE A 524 -14.80 12.29 -29.92
CA ILE A 524 -15.28 13.50 -30.61
C ILE A 524 -14.39 13.88 -31.79
N VAL A 525 -13.11 13.49 -31.77
CA VAL A 525 -12.13 13.81 -32.82
C VAL A 525 -11.09 12.69 -32.92
N GLU A 526 -10.79 12.21 -34.13
CA GLU A 526 -9.72 11.21 -34.35
C GLU A 526 -8.31 11.83 -34.36
N GLN A 527 -8.19 13.06 -34.88
CA GLN A 527 -6.91 13.72 -35.19
C GLN A 527 -6.52 14.77 -34.13
N GLY A 528 -6.97 14.61 -32.89
CA GLY A 528 -6.66 15.54 -31.80
C GLY A 528 -5.53 15.02 -30.91
N GLU A 529 -4.62 15.92 -30.49
CA GLU A 529 -3.50 15.60 -29.60
C GLU A 529 -3.21 16.74 -28.60
N ARG A 530 -2.36 16.47 -27.61
CA ARG A 530 -1.85 17.45 -26.64
C ARG A 530 -2.99 18.16 -25.90
N ALA A 531 -3.87 17.38 -25.29
CA ALA A 531 -4.94 17.87 -24.44
C ALA A 531 -4.38 18.65 -23.23
N PHE A 532 -5.04 19.74 -22.82
CA PHE A 532 -4.68 20.50 -21.63
C PHE A 532 -5.86 21.32 -21.07
N GLN A 533 -5.79 21.65 -19.78
CA GLN A 533 -6.84 22.39 -19.07
C GLN A 533 -6.77 23.90 -19.33
N SER A 534 -7.93 24.55 -19.38
CA SER A 534 -8.10 25.99 -19.60
C SER A 534 -9.43 26.47 -19.03
N GLU A 535 -9.52 27.76 -18.71
CA GLU A 535 -10.78 28.42 -18.34
C GLU A 535 -11.78 28.45 -19.51
N GLN A 536 -11.30 28.36 -20.75
CA GLN A 536 -12.08 28.38 -21.99
C GLN A 536 -12.57 26.98 -22.41
N GLY A 537 -12.33 25.95 -21.59
CA GLY A 537 -12.73 24.58 -21.85
C GLY A 537 -11.58 23.59 -21.74
N CYS A 538 -11.82 22.38 -22.23
CA CYS A 538 -10.81 21.33 -22.30
C CYS A 538 -10.23 21.38 -23.71
N LEU A 539 -9.03 21.94 -23.82
CA LEU A 539 -8.45 22.28 -25.11
C LEU A 539 -7.58 21.15 -25.64
N PHE A 540 -7.49 21.06 -26.96
CA PHE A 540 -6.58 20.16 -27.66
C PHE A 540 -6.16 20.76 -29.01
N VAL A 541 -5.14 20.17 -29.64
CA VAL A 541 -4.68 20.57 -30.97
C VAL A 541 -5.29 19.67 -32.03
N ASP A 542 -6.01 20.26 -32.98
CA ASP A 542 -6.40 19.58 -34.22
C ASP A 542 -5.17 19.47 -35.13
N THR A 543 -4.69 18.26 -35.36
CA THR A 543 -3.43 18.02 -36.08
C THR A 543 -3.50 18.28 -37.58
N LEU A 544 -4.70 18.29 -38.18
CA LEU A 544 -4.85 18.64 -39.60
C LEU A 544 -4.70 20.14 -39.81
N THR A 545 -5.31 20.93 -38.93
CA THR A 545 -5.38 22.39 -39.10
C THR A 545 -4.29 23.14 -38.32
N GLY A 546 -3.73 22.52 -37.29
CA GLY A 546 -2.86 23.16 -36.31
C GLY A 546 -3.58 24.14 -35.39
N ASN A 547 -4.92 24.12 -35.37
CA ASN A 547 -5.71 24.97 -34.50
C ASN A 547 -5.78 24.36 -33.09
N ILE A 548 -5.78 25.24 -32.09
CA ILE A 548 -6.13 24.90 -30.71
C ILE A 548 -7.62 25.13 -30.57
N VAL A 549 -8.34 24.07 -30.26
CA VAL A 549 -9.81 24.06 -30.18
C VAL A 549 -10.27 23.57 -28.82
N ASN A 550 -11.49 23.92 -28.42
CA ASN A 550 -12.13 23.37 -27.21
C ASN A 550 -12.87 22.05 -27.51
N GLU A 551 -13.49 21.47 -26.48
CA GLU A 551 -14.26 20.22 -26.56
C GLU A 551 -15.46 20.31 -27.53
N ASN A 552 -15.95 21.52 -27.82
CA ASN A 552 -17.01 21.79 -28.79
C ASN A 552 -16.45 22.07 -30.20
N ARG A 553 -15.14 21.95 -30.39
CA ARG A 553 -14.39 22.23 -31.63
C ARG A 553 -14.40 23.70 -32.07
N GLU A 554 -14.64 24.62 -31.14
CA GLU A 554 -14.52 26.05 -31.40
C GLU A 554 -13.03 26.44 -31.43
N ILE A 555 -12.63 27.24 -32.41
CA ILE A 555 -11.24 27.66 -32.57
C ILE A 555 -10.91 28.75 -31.55
N ILE A 556 -10.01 28.42 -30.64
CA ILE A 556 -9.54 29.35 -29.60
C ILE A 556 -8.29 30.09 -30.06
N SER A 557 -7.36 29.38 -30.70
CA SER A 557 -6.09 29.95 -31.15
C SER A 557 -5.48 29.08 -32.25
N LYS A 558 -4.37 29.55 -32.82
CA LYS A 558 -3.54 28.77 -33.74
C LYS A 558 -2.22 28.44 -33.09
N GLN A 559 -1.77 27.21 -33.25
CA GLN A 559 -0.48 26.81 -32.74
C GLN A 559 0.65 27.44 -33.56
N THR A 560 1.60 28.09 -32.87
CA THR A 560 2.80 28.68 -33.50
C THR A 560 4.04 27.77 -33.44
N LYS A 561 4.05 26.76 -32.56
CA LYS A 561 5.14 25.78 -32.40
C LYS A 561 4.59 24.42 -32.00
N LYS A 562 5.18 23.32 -32.48
CA LYS A 562 4.85 21.96 -32.02
C LYS A 562 5.47 21.68 -30.64
N ARG A 563 4.88 22.25 -29.58
CA ARG A 563 5.29 22.11 -28.17
C ARG A 563 4.11 21.74 -27.28
N LEU A 564 4.39 21.43 -26.02
CA LEU A 564 3.37 21.27 -24.97
C LEU A 564 2.72 22.62 -24.67
N LEU A 565 1.47 22.58 -24.25
CA LEU A 565 0.62 23.74 -24.04
C LEU A 565 0.17 23.84 -22.59
N ILE A 566 -0.12 25.06 -22.17
CA ILE A 566 -0.75 25.38 -20.89
C ILE A 566 -1.51 26.69 -21.05
N GLU A 567 -2.60 26.84 -20.31
CA GLU A 567 -3.15 28.15 -19.99
C GLU A 567 -2.69 28.59 -18.61
N HIS A 568 -2.19 29.81 -18.49
CA HIS A 568 -1.87 30.44 -17.22
C HIS A 568 -2.29 31.91 -17.26
N LYS A 569 -3.03 32.37 -16.25
CA LYS A 569 -3.58 33.75 -16.16
C LYS A 569 -4.33 34.16 -17.43
N GLY A 570 -5.20 33.27 -17.94
CA GLY A 570 -5.99 33.47 -19.16
C GLY A 570 -5.18 33.55 -20.46
N LYS A 571 -3.87 33.25 -20.42
CA LYS A 571 -3.00 33.25 -21.61
C LYS A 571 -2.59 31.85 -22.00
N LEU A 572 -2.82 31.52 -23.27
CA LEU A 572 -2.28 30.30 -23.86
C LEU A 572 -0.77 30.44 -24.08
N ALA A 573 -0.02 29.46 -23.61
CA ALA A 573 1.43 29.45 -23.62
C ALA A 573 2.00 28.11 -24.12
N HIS A 574 3.15 28.20 -24.79
CA HIS A 574 4.03 27.06 -25.01
C HIS A 574 4.86 26.82 -23.77
N ARG A 575 5.06 25.55 -23.41
CA ARG A 575 6.05 25.16 -22.39
C ARG A 575 7.11 24.22 -22.94
N TYR A 576 8.36 24.46 -22.58
CA TYR A 576 9.49 23.61 -22.97
C TYR A 576 10.69 23.83 -22.04
N ASN A 577 11.55 22.81 -21.95
CA ASN A 577 12.73 22.85 -21.10
C ASN A 577 13.90 23.55 -21.80
N VAL A 578 14.61 24.39 -21.05
CA VAL A 578 15.84 25.09 -21.43
C VAL A 578 16.84 24.92 -20.28
N LYS A 579 17.86 24.09 -20.48
CA LYS A 579 18.81 23.68 -19.43
C LYS A 579 18.05 23.15 -18.19
N GLU A 580 18.31 23.74 -17.02
CA GLU A 580 17.71 23.40 -15.73
C GLU A 580 16.38 24.11 -15.46
N GLN A 581 15.75 24.78 -16.44
CA GLN A 581 14.49 25.48 -16.25
C GLN A 581 13.45 25.05 -17.29
N THR A 582 12.17 25.17 -16.93
CA THR A 582 11.05 25.08 -17.86
C THR A 582 10.56 26.50 -18.15
N HIS A 583 10.56 26.88 -19.43
CA HIS A 583 10.09 28.18 -19.87
C HIS A 583 8.62 28.09 -20.28
N ILE A 584 7.81 29.04 -19.79
CA ILE A 584 6.42 29.25 -20.21
C ILE A 584 6.39 30.52 -21.06
N VAL A 585 5.99 30.38 -22.33
CA VAL A 585 6.13 31.43 -23.36
C VAL A 585 4.80 31.65 -24.05
N ASP A 586 4.32 32.90 -24.04
CA ASP A 586 3.07 33.30 -24.67
C ASP A 586 3.01 32.91 -26.15
N ILE A 587 1.91 32.25 -26.58
CA ILE A 587 1.78 31.74 -27.96
C ILE A 587 1.73 32.88 -28.99
N LYS A 588 1.13 34.03 -28.63
CA LYS A 588 0.90 35.16 -29.54
C LYS A 588 2.14 36.04 -29.65
N THR A 589 2.76 36.37 -28.53
CA THR A 589 3.87 37.35 -28.48
C THR A 589 5.25 36.70 -28.48
N GLY A 590 5.36 35.41 -28.13
CA GLY A 590 6.63 34.73 -27.97
C GLY A 590 7.46 35.21 -26.77
N LYS A 591 6.89 36.07 -25.91
CA LYS A 591 7.55 36.55 -24.69
C LYS A 591 7.44 35.50 -23.58
N VAL A 592 8.49 35.39 -22.77
CA VAL A 592 8.47 34.56 -21.56
C VAL A 592 7.46 35.16 -20.58
N ILE A 593 6.49 34.35 -20.18
CA ILE A 593 5.52 34.69 -19.13
C ILE A 593 6.15 34.35 -17.78
N GLU A 594 6.72 33.15 -17.67
CA GLU A 594 7.24 32.62 -16.41
C GLU A 594 8.32 31.56 -16.65
N ARG A 595 9.15 31.31 -15.64
CA ARG A 595 10.17 30.26 -15.64
C ARG A 595 10.11 29.51 -14.32
N THR A 596 10.17 28.20 -14.40
CA THR A 596 10.35 27.38 -13.19
C THR A 596 11.78 27.52 -12.67
N ARG A 597 11.98 27.32 -11.36
CA ARG A 597 13.31 27.36 -10.75
C ARG A 597 14.17 26.17 -11.21
N GLU A 598 13.52 25.04 -11.40
CA GLU A 598 14.11 23.78 -11.85
C GLU A 598 13.30 23.16 -13.01
N ARG A 599 13.89 22.21 -13.72
CA ARG A 599 13.25 21.54 -14.85
C ARG A 599 12.09 20.66 -14.36
N ALA A 600 10.91 20.86 -14.94
CA ALA A 600 9.76 20.00 -14.67
C ALA A 600 10.00 18.54 -15.13
N ARG A 601 9.90 17.60 -14.19
CA ARG A 601 9.94 16.14 -14.40
C ARG A 601 8.63 15.65 -15.01
N TYR A 602 8.75 14.58 -15.82
CA TYR A 602 7.67 14.00 -16.64
C TYR A 602 6.83 15.01 -17.43
N THR A 603 7.37 16.23 -17.64
CA THR A 603 6.66 17.37 -18.21
C THR A 603 5.38 17.78 -17.48
N ARG A 604 5.15 17.31 -16.24
CA ARG A 604 3.94 17.65 -15.47
C ARG A 604 4.05 19.03 -14.86
N LEU A 605 3.08 19.87 -15.21
CA LEU A 605 2.99 21.26 -14.83
C LEU A 605 1.54 21.72 -15.03
N ILE A 606 0.97 22.47 -14.10
CA ILE A 606 -0.40 23.01 -14.16
C ILE A 606 -0.43 24.46 -13.66
N SER A 607 -1.46 25.21 -14.06
CA SER A 607 -1.75 26.49 -13.43
C SER A 607 -2.33 26.27 -12.03
N TYR A 608 -1.93 27.10 -11.09
CA TYR A 608 -2.40 27.07 -9.70
C TYR A 608 -2.60 28.51 -9.25
N GLU A 609 -3.83 29.00 -9.40
CA GLU A 609 -4.17 30.40 -9.12
C GLU A 609 -3.24 31.35 -9.89
N ASP A 610 -2.51 32.22 -9.19
CA ASP A 610 -1.53 33.15 -9.75
C ASP A 610 -0.12 32.55 -9.93
N ASP A 611 0.03 31.23 -9.76
CA ASP A 611 1.29 30.51 -9.79
C ASP A 611 1.23 29.30 -10.74
N ILE A 612 2.37 28.61 -10.86
CA ILE A 612 2.50 27.38 -11.61
C ILE A 612 3.06 26.30 -10.70
N LEU A 613 2.32 25.20 -10.58
CA LEU A 613 2.82 24.00 -9.93
C LEU A 613 3.49 23.09 -10.95
N TYR A 614 4.65 22.57 -10.62
CA TYR A 614 5.40 21.64 -11.46
C TYR A 614 6.05 20.55 -10.61
N LEU A 615 6.21 19.37 -11.22
CA LEU A 615 6.94 18.28 -10.57
C LEU A 615 8.44 18.52 -10.70
N GLY A 616 9.16 18.64 -9.59
CA GLY A 616 10.63 18.64 -9.55
C GLY A 616 11.17 17.39 -8.88
N GLY A 617 12.50 17.27 -8.81
CA GLY A 617 13.17 16.24 -8.03
C GLY A 617 13.94 16.87 -6.89
N THR A 618 13.94 16.24 -5.73
CA THR A 618 14.85 16.62 -4.64
C THR A 618 16.15 15.82 -4.72
N ASP A 619 17.22 16.39 -4.17
CA ASP A 619 18.46 15.65 -3.88
C ASP A 619 18.37 14.84 -2.57
N VAL A 620 17.20 14.75 -1.94
CA VAL A 620 16.99 13.98 -0.72
C VAL A 620 16.91 12.50 -1.06
N ASN A 621 17.77 11.70 -0.45
CA ASN A 621 17.77 10.25 -0.62
C ASN A 621 17.10 9.55 0.56
N THR A 622 17.14 10.15 1.75
CA THR A 622 16.59 9.55 2.97
C THR A 622 15.94 10.58 3.88
N SER A 623 14.95 10.13 4.65
CA SER A 623 14.31 10.94 5.68
C SER A 623 13.94 10.12 6.91
N ILE A 624 13.87 10.77 8.07
CA ILE A 624 13.27 10.20 9.28
C ILE A 624 11.95 10.90 9.52
N LEU A 625 10.90 10.10 9.67
CA LEU A 625 9.56 10.56 10.00
C LEU A 625 9.24 10.24 11.44
N ARG A 626 8.57 11.17 12.10
CA ARG A 626 7.84 10.95 13.34
C ARG A 626 6.39 10.69 13.01
N LEU A 627 5.83 9.61 13.54
CA LEU A 627 4.40 9.30 13.44
C LEU A 627 3.69 9.75 14.73
N LYS A 628 2.64 10.54 14.56
CA LYS A 628 1.69 10.85 15.63
C LYS A 628 0.44 10.00 15.43
N LEU A 629 0.15 9.18 16.44
CA LEU A 629 -1.09 8.42 16.55
C LEU A 629 -2.15 9.37 17.13
N ASP A 630 -3.26 9.56 16.42
CA ASP A 630 -4.41 10.35 16.91
C ASP A 630 -5.30 9.58 17.89
#